data_AF-A0A392MR76-F1
#
_entry.id   AF-A0A392MR76-F1
#
_cell.length_a   1.000
_cell.length_b   1.000
_cell.length_c   1.000
_cell.angle_alpha   90.00
_cell.angle_beta   90.00
_cell.angle_gamma   90.00
#
_symmetry.space_group_name_H-M   'P 1'
#
loop_
_entity.id
_entity.type
_entity.pdbx_description
1 polymer ?
#
loop_
_entity_poly.entity_id
_entity_poly.type
_entity_poly.pdbx_seq_one_letter_code
_entity_poly.pdbx_strand_id
1 'polypeptide(L)'
;MNFLLYLNHSPTDIESYIRPGCIVLTIYLRQAEAVWEDLCCDLTSSLNKLLDVSDDTFWRTGWVHIRVQHQMAFIFDGQVVIDTSLPFRSSNYSKIWTVSPIAVPASKRAQFSVKGVNLMRPATRLMCALEGKYLVCEDAQESTDHYSKELDELQCIQFSCSVPVTNGRGFIE
;
A
#
# COMPACT_ATOMS: atom_id res chain seq x y z
N MET A 1 -6.99 6.40 22.23
CA MET A 1 -5.78 5.90 21.55
C MET A 1 -5.07 7.10 20.93
N ASN A 2 -3.89 7.48 21.44
CA ASN A 2 -3.21 8.72 21.06
C ASN A 2 -2.54 8.58 19.69
N PHE A 3 -2.78 9.55 18.81
CA PHE A 3 -2.26 9.61 17.45
C PHE A 3 -0.71 9.51 17.38
N LEU A 4 -0.01 10.02 18.40
CA LEU A 4 1.45 9.90 18.54
C LEU A 4 1.93 8.44 18.76
N LEU A 5 1.13 7.60 19.41
CA LEU A 5 1.47 6.19 19.62
C LEU A 5 1.35 5.40 18.30
N TYR A 6 0.46 5.81 17.40
CA TYR A 6 0.31 5.24 16.07
C TYR A 6 1.50 5.59 15.16
N LEU A 7 1.99 6.84 15.23
CA LEU A 7 3.17 7.28 14.48
C LEU A 7 4.47 6.60 14.94
N ASN A 8 4.62 6.34 16.24
CA ASN A 8 5.75 5.56 16.77
C ASN A 8 5.76 4.08 16.36
N HIS A 9 4.66 3.60 15.77
CA HIS A 9 4.50 2.21 15.31
C HIS A 9 4.08 2.13 13.83
N SER A 10 4.18 3.24 13.08
CA SER A 10 3.93 3.30 11.65
C SER A 10 5.03 2.53 10.90
N PRO A 11 4.72 1.80 9.82
CA PRO A 11 5.57 0.73 9.33
C PRO A 11 6.84 1.32 8.73
N THR A 12 7.97 1.02 9.36
CA THR A 12 9.31 1.22 8.81
C THR A 12 9.52 0.36 7.55
N ASP A 13 8.58 -0.54 7.22
CA ASP A 13 8.63 -1.51 6.13
C ASP A 13 8.11 -1.00 4.76
N ILE A 14 7.81 0.30 4.59
CA ILE A 14 7.73 0.87 3.23
C ILE A 14 9.15 1.03 2.64
N GLU A 15 10.20 1.04 3.47
CA GLU A 15 11.59 1.27 3.04
C GLU A 15 12.17 0.16 2.16
N SER A 16 11.72 -1.10 2.28
CA SER A 16 12.27 -2.20 1.46
C SER A 16 11.94 -2.11 -0.04
N TYR A 17 11.01 -1.23 -0.44
CA TYR A 17 10.66 -0.98 -1.85
C TYR A 17 11.12 0.40 -2.35
N ILE A 18 11.85 1.16 -1.54
CA ILE A 18 12.38 2.46 -1.93
C ILE A 18 13.67 2.22 -2.70
N ARG A 19 13.66 2.46 -4.02
CA ARG A 19 14.89 2.45 -4.82
C ARG A 19 15.89 3.47 -4.21
N PRO A 20 17.19 3.16 -4.16
CA PRO A 20 18.20 4.11 -3.70
C PRO A 20 18.02 5.46 -4.43
N GLY A 21 17.84 6.55 -3.66
CA GLY A 21 17.60 7.89 -4.19
C GLY A 21 16.14 8.35 -4.23
N CYS A 22 15.17 7.51 -3.88
CA CYS A 22 13.78 7.93 -3.70
C CYS A 22 13.52 8.33 -2.23
N ILE A 23 12.76 9.40 -2.02
CA ILE A 23 12.29 9.83 -0.70
C ILE A 23 10.78 9.60 -0.65
N VAL A 24 10.30 8.83 0.34
CA VAL A 24 8.87 8.66 0.60
C VAL A 24 8.50 9.52 1.80
N LEU A 25 7.67 10.53 1.58
CA LEU A 25 7.16 11.41 2.62
C LEU A 25 5.68 11.13 2.86
N THR A 26 5.31 10.78 4.08
CA THR A 26 3.91 10.62 4.49
C THR A 26 3.53 11.75 5.45
N ILE A 27 2.59 12.60 5.02
CA ILE A 27 2.10 13.72 5.82
C ILE A 27 0.71 13.39 6.32
N TYR A 28 0.53 13.42 7.64
CA TYR A 28 -0.78 13.25 8.25
C TYR A 28 -1.37 14.62 8.57
N LEU A 29 -2.53 14.92 7.99
CA LEU A 29 -3.25 16.16 8.22
C LEU A 29 -4.48 15.87 9.09
N ARG A 30 -4.77 16.76 10.04
CA ARG A 30 -6.04 16.77 10.77
C ARG A 30 -6.79 18.04 10.37
N GLN A 31 -7.83 17.89 9.57
CA GLN A 31 -8.64 18.98 9.06
C GLN A 31 -10.13 18.67 9.18
N ALA A 32 -10.97 19.70 9.08
CA ALA A 32 -12.42 19.52 8.99
C ALA A 32 -12.80 18.89 7.66
N GLU A 33 -13.95 18.20 7.62
CA GLU A 33 -14.42 17.47 6.44
C GLU A 33 -14.52 18.36 5.19
N ALA A 34 -15.07 19.56 5.31
CA ALA A 34 -15.16 20.51 4.20
C ALA A 34 -13.79 20.89 3.60
N VAL A 35 -12.74 20.99 4.42
CA VAL A 35 -11.39 21.33 3.92
C VAL A 35 -10.75 20.12 3.22
N TRP A 36 -11.07 18.91 3.67
CA TRP A 36 -10.68 17.69 2.95
C TRP A 36 -11.38 17.58 1.60
N GLU A 37 -12.66 17.94 1.52
CA GLU A 37 -13.40 18.00 0.27
C GLU A 37 -12.76 19.01 -0.68
N ASP A 38 -12.43 20.22 -0.22
CA ASP A 38 -11.76 21.23 -1.04
C ASP A 38 -10.40 20.77 -1.58
N LEU A 39 -9.58 20.13 -0.73
CA LEU A 39 -8.28 19.58 -1.12
C LEU A 39 -8.43 18.51 -2.20
N CYS A 40 -9.46 17.66 -2.09
CA CYS A 40 -9.76 16.67 -3.10
C CYS A 40 -10.35 17.34 -4.36
N CYS A 41 -11.29 18.25 -4.25
CA CYS A 41 -11.94 18.86 -5.42
C CYS A 41 -10.96 19.59 -6.35
N ASP A 42 -9.91 20.23 -5.80
CA ASP A 42 -8.90 20.95 -6.56
C ASP A 42 -7.49 20.73 -5.99
N LEU A 43 -6.97 19.52 -6.25
CA LEU A 43 -5.63 19.13 -5.82
C LEU A 43 -4.56 20.01 -6.50
N THR A 44 -4.71 20.29 -7.80
CA THR A 44 -3.79 21.16 -8.54
C THR A 44 -3.60 22.53 -7.89
N SER A 45 -4.68 23.24 -7.53
CA SER A 45 -4.58 24.54 -6.85
C SER A 45 -3.88 24.45 -5.50
N SER A 46 -4.17 23.39 -4.75
CA SER A 46 -3.52 23.13 -3.45
C SER A 46 -2.02 22.88 -3.60
N LEU A 47 -1.62 22.13 -4.64
CA LEU A 47 -0.22 21.87 -4.96
C LEU A 47 0.51 23.11 -5.47
N ASN A 48 -0.12 23.93 -6.30
CA ASN A 48 0.46 25.19 -6.74
C ASN A 48 0.73 26.12 -5.55
N LYS A 49 -0.20 26.21 -4.59
CA LYS A 49 0.05 26.97 -3.34
C LYS A 49 1.23 26.41 -2.54
N LEU A 50 1.38 25.08 -2.46
CA LEU A 50 2.54 24.46 -1.80
C LEU A 50 3.85 24.82 -2.52
N LEU A 51 3.84 24.78 -3.85
CA LEU A 51 4.98 25.14 -4.68
C LEU A 51 5.34 26.62 -4.58
N ASP A 52 4.34 27.49 -4.46
CA ASP A 52 4.51 28.94 -4.31
C ASP A 52 5.09 29.33 -2.94
N VAL A 53 4.66 28.64 -1.87
CA VAL A 53 5.15 28.89 -0.49
C VAL A 53 6.54 28.28 -0.25
N SER A 54 6.92 27.26 -1.01
CA SER A 54 8.22 26.62 -0.88
C SER A 54 9.31 27.42 -1.59
N ASP A 55 10.17 28.08 -0.82
CA ASP A 55 11.41 28.68 -1.34
C ASP A 55 12.50 27.63 -1.62
N ASP A 56 12.33 26.40 -1.13
CA ASP A 56 13.29 25.32 -1.28
C ASP A 56 13.13 24.55 -2.61
N THR A 57 14.22 23.96 -3.07
CA THR A 57 14.31 23.18 -4.32
C THR A 57 13.65 21.81 -4.19
N PHE A 58 13.34 21.35 -2.98
CA PHE A 58 12.80 20.02 -2.71
C PHE A 58 11.58 19.66 -3.58
N TRP A 59 10.57 20.53 -3.64
CA TRP A 59 9.35 20.30 -4.44
C TRP A 59 9.49 20.74 -5.91
N ARG A 60 10.56 21.48 -6.22
CA ARG A 60 10.77 22.17 -7.50
C ARG A 60 11.78 21.49 -8.41
N THR A 61 12.34 20.34 -8.01
CA THR A 61 13.37 19.65 -8.78
C THR A 61 13.02 18.18 -8.98
N GLY A 62 13.10 17.73 -10.23
CA GLY A 62 12.85 16.33 -10.60
C GLY A 62 11.37 15.96 -10.55
N TRP A 63 11.10 14.70 -10.24
CA TRP A 63 9.74 14.14 -10.22
C TRP A 63 9.24 14.00 -8.79
N VAL A 64 8.07 14.56 -8.52
CA VAL A 64 7.32 14.31 -7.28
C VAL A 64 6.01 13.63 -7.64
N HIS A 65 5.77 12.48 -7.02
CA HIS A 65 4.50 11.78 -7.10
C HIS A 65 3.71 12.03 -5.81
N ILE A 66 2.48 12.52 -5.96
CA ILE A 66 1.60 12.85 -4.83
C ILE A 66 0.34 12.03 -4.93
N ARG A 67 -0.09 11.48 -3.79
CA ARG A 67 -1.35 10.75 -3.67
C ARG A 67 -2.15 11.27 -2.48
N VAL A 68 -3.39 11.69 -2.75
CA VAL A 68 -4.34 12.14 -1.73
C VAL A 68 -5.64 11.35 -1.92
N GLN A 69 -5.93 10.43 -1.01
CA GLN A 69 -7.04 9.48 -1.14
C GLN A 69 -7.03 8.73 -2.51
N HIS A 70 -8.02 9.04 -3.36
CA HIS A 70 -8.22 8.47 -4.69
C HIS A 70 -7.65 9.36 -5.79
N GLN A 71 -6.90 10.40 -5.45
CA GLN A 71 -6.33 11.32 -6.41
C GLN A 71 -4.82 11.16 -6.48
N MET A 72 -4.30 11.42 -7.66
CA MET A 72 -2.91 11.27 -7.98
C MET A 72 -2.48 12.47 -8.81
N ALA A 73 -1.36 13.06 -8.42
CA ALA A 73 -0.76 14.16 -9.15
C ALA A 73 0.75 13.93 -9.33
N PHE A 74 1.28 14.50 -10.41
CA PHE A 74 2.72 14.55 -10.66
C PHE A 74 3.18 15.99 -10.79
N ILE A 75 4.30 16.28 -10.13
CA ILE A 75 5.04 17.53 -10.31
C ILE A 75 6.35 17.18 -11.02
N PHE A 76 6.66 17.95 -12.06
CA PHE A 76 7.94 17.91 -12.74
C PHE A 76 8.57 19.31 -12.73
N ASP A 77 9.76 19.43 -12.14
CA ASP A 77 10.50 20.69 -12.03
C ASP A 77 9.64 21.89 -11.56
N GLY A 78 8.84 21.64 -10.51
CA GLY A 78 7.99 22.66 -9.89
C GLY A 78 6.71 22.98 -10.64
N GLN A 79 6.30 22.18 -11.61
CA GLN A 79 5.02 22.32 -12.31
C GLN A 79 4.16 21.08 -12.16
N VAL A 80 2.89 21.26 -11.79
CA VAL A 80 1.91 20.16 -11.79
C VAL A 80 1.60 19.80 -13.25
N VAL A 81 2.02 18.61 -13.67
CA VAL A 81 1.88 18.12 -15.05
C VAL A 81 0.70 17.17 -15.24
N ILE A 82 0.30 16.49 -14.17
CA ILE A 82 -0.83 15.55 -14.17
C ILE A 82 -1.57 15.73 -12.85
N ASP A 83 -2.90 15.80 -12.94
CA ASP A 83 -3.83 15.67 -11.83
C ASP A 83 -4.98 14.78 -12.32
N THR A 84 -5.15 13.62 -11.69
CA THR A 84 -6.18 12.67 -12.09
C THR A 84 -6.83 12.02 -10.88
N SER A 85 -8.16 11.88 -10.95
CA SER A 85 -8.89 11.02 -10.04
C SER A 85 -8.73 9.58 -10.51
N LEU A 86 -8.15 8.75 -9.65
CA LEU A 86 -8.21 7.32 -9.82
C LEU A 86 -9.67 6.91 -9.69
N PRO A 87 -10.17 6.04 -10.60
CA PRO A 87 -11.57 5.65 -10.60
C PRO A 87 -11.97 5.10 -9.22
N PHE A 88 -12.89 5.81 -8.55
CA PHE A 88 -13.39 5.52 -7.19
C PHE A 88 -14.05 4.14 -7.06
N ARG A 89 -14.23 3.43 -8.17
CA ARG A 89 -14.78 2.07 -8.25
C ARG A 89 -14.21 1.28 -9.42
N SER A 90 -12.91 1.39 -9.71
CA SER A 90 -12.31 0.25 -10.41
C SER A 90 -12.02 -0.79 -9.34
N SER A 91 -12.78 -1.89 -9.35
CA SER A 91 -12.50 -3.12 -8.61
C SER A 91 -11.21 -3.76 -9.15
N ASN A 92 -10.18 -2.98 -9.50
CA ASN A 92 -8.96 -3.43 -10.14
C ASN A 92 -7.79 -3.53 -9.19
N TYR A 93 -7.92 -3.02 -7.98
CA TYR A 93 -6.89 -3.22 -6.96
C TYR A 93 -7.14 -4.55 -6.24
N SER A 94 -6.04 -5.27 -6.00
CA SER A 94 -6.01 -6.42 -5.11
C SER A 94 -6.14 -5.93 -3.67
N LYS A 95 -7.01 -6.56 -2.88
CA LYS A 95 -7.17 -6.23 -1.47
C LYS A 95 -7.17 -7.49 -0.64
N ILE A 96 -6.19 -7.60 0.25
CA ILE A 96 -6.15 -8.65 1.27
C ILE A 96 -7.09 -8.24 2.41
N TRP A 97 -7.96 -9.16 2.83
CA TRP A 97 -8.87 -8.96 3.95
C TRP A 97 -8.40 -9.71 5.18
N THR A 98 -7.99 -10.96 5.02
CA THR A 98 -7.52 -11.79 6.14
C THR A 98 -6.34 -12.65 5.72
N VAL A 99 -5.46 -12.89 6.69
CA VAL A 99 -4.33 -13.82 6.60
C VAL A 99 -4.40 -14.75 7.80
N SER A 100 -4.26 -16.05 7.56
CA SER A 100 -4.23 -17.08 8.60
C SER A 100 -3.16 -18.12 8.30
N PRO A 101 -2.37 -18.60 9.28
CA PRO A 101 -2.33 -18.13 10.66
C PRO A 101 -1.55 -16.80 10.78
N ILE A 102 -1.84 -16.03 11.83
CA ILE A 102 -1.13 -14.76 12.11
C ILE A 102 0.25 -14.95 12.76
N ALA A 103 0.55 -16.16 13.23
CA ALA A 103 1.81 -16.52 13.86
C ALA A 103 2.17 -17.97 13.55
N VAL A 104 3.45 -18.21 13.26
CA VAL A 104 3.99 -19.53 12.91
C VAL A 104 5.28 -19.77 13.67
N PRO A 105 5.57 -21.01 14.08
CA PRO A 105 6.81 -21.33 14.78
C PRO A 105 8.02 -21.19 13.84
N ALA A 106 9.08 -20.55 14.33
CA ALA A 106 10.38 -20.51 13.67
C ALA A 106 10.87 -21.95 13.43
N SER A 107 11.41 -22.23 12.24
CA SER A 107 11.92 -23.55 11.80
C SER A 107 10.91 -24.57 11.24
N LYS A 108 9.69 -24.18 10.88
CA LYS A 108 8.77 -25.07 10.13
C LYS A 108 8.35 -24.45 8.80
N ARG A 109 8.05 -25.32 7.82
CA ARG A 109 7.23 -24.95 6.66
C ARG A 109 5.89 -24.44 7.20
N ALA A 110 5.60 -23.18 6.92
CA ALA A 110 4.35 -22.53 7.28
C ALA A 110 3.41 -22.57 6.08
N GLN A 111 2.14 -22.89 6.31
CA GLN A 111 1.09 -22.77 5.32
C GLN A 111 0.22 -21.57 5.69
N PHE A 112 0.10 -20.62 4.78
CA PHE A 112 -0.74 -19.44 4.94
C PHE A 112 -1.95 -19.54 4.00
N SER A 113 -3.08 -18.99 4.47
CA SER A 113 -4.31 -18.77 3.72
C SER A 113 -4.59 -17.27 3.71
N VAL A 114 -4.71 -16.71 2.53
CA VAL A 114 -4.96 -15.28 2.28
C VAL A 114 -6.29 -15.14 1.58
N LYS A 115 -7.23 -14.44 2.22
CA LYS A 115 -8.55 -14.14 1.64
C LYS A 115 -8.67 -12.68 1.27
N GLY A 116 -9.26 -12.39 0.13
CA GLY A 116 -9.39 -11.03 -0.38
C GLY A 116 -10.11 -10.97 -1.72
N VAL A 117 -9.96 -9.84 -2.41
CA VAL A 117 -10.51 -9.63 -3.76
C VAL A 117 -9.40 -9.35 -4.76
N ASN A 118 -9.57 -9.82 -6.00
CA ASN A 118 -8.61 -9.67 -7.10
C ASN A 118 -7.19 -10.19 -6.79
N LEU A 119 -7.07 -11.25 -5.99
CA LEU A 119 -5.79 -11.84 -5.63
C LEU A 119 -5.20 -12.70 -6.77
N MET A 120 -6.05 -13.27 -7.64
CA MET A 120 -5.66 -14.26 -8.67
C MET A 120 -5.54 -13.66 -10.09
N ARG A 121 -5.35 -12.34 -10.23
CA ARG A 121 -5.19 -11.75 -11.57
C ARG A 121 -3.80 -12.09 -12.14
N PRO A 122 -3.64 -12.23 -13.47
CA PRO A 122 -2.35 -12.56 -14.08
C PRO A 122 -1.20 -11.59 -13.76
N ALA A 123 -1.52 -10.33 -13.43
CA ALA A 123 -0.55 -9.31 -13.05
C ALA A 123 -0.33 -9.20 -11.53
N THR A 124 -1.07 -9.95 -10.71
CA THR A 124 -0.96 -9.93 -9.26
C THR A 124 -0.06 -11.08 -8.81
N ARG A 125 0.84 -10.80 -7.86
CA ARG A 125 1.69 -11.80 -7.22
C ARG A 125 1.64 -11.58 -5.73
N LEU A 126 1.38 -12.66 -5.00
CA LEU A 126 1.41 -12.65 -3.54
C LEU A 126 2.85 -12.83 -3.07
N MET A 127 3.34 -11.91 -2.25
CA MET A 127 4.71 -11.92 -1.76
C MET A 127 4.72 -12.02 -0.24
N CYS A 128 5.65 -12.80 0.31
CA CYS A 128 5.85 -12.89 1.75
C CYS A 128 7.26 -12.40 2.08
N ALA A 129 7.37 -11.44 2.99
CA ALA A 129 8.64 -10.89 3.43
C ALA A 129 8.85 -11.10 4.92
N LEU A 130 10.09 -11.36 5.33
CA LEU A 130 10.51 -11.42 6.73
C LEU A 130 11.89 -10.78 6.83
N GLU A 131 12.04 -9.82 7.76
CA GLU A 131 13.29 -9.07 7.96
C GLU A 131 13.85 -8.46 6.67
N GLY A 132 12.98 -7.86 5.85
CA GLY A 132 13.35 -7.22 4.58
C GLY A 132 13.75 -8.18 3.45
N LYS A 133 13.57 -9.50 3.63
CA LYS A 133 13.84 -10.51 2.60
C LYS A 133 12.57 -11.22 2.18
N TYR A 134 12.38 -11.35 0.87
CA TYR A 134 11.28 -12.14 0.32
C TYR A 134 11.55 -13.64 0.50
N LEU A 135 10.56 -14.32 1.06
CA LEU A 135 10.55 -15.76 1.23
C LEU A 135 10.13 -16.43 -0.08
N VAL A 136 10.71 -17.60 -0.35
CA VAL A 136 10.28 -18.43 -1.47
C VAL A 136 8.98 -19.12 -1.08
N CYS A 137 7.90 -18.71 -1.71
CA CYS A 137 6.59 -19.36 -1.60
C CYS A 137 6.51 -20.49 -2.64
N GLU A 138 6.12 -21.69 -2.18
CA GLU A 138 5.72 -22.80 -3.03
C GLU A 138 4.44 -22.42 -3.80
N ASP A 139 4.18 -23.10 -4.93
CA ASP A 139 3.06 -22.79 -5.82
C ASP A 139 1.75 -22.68 -5.05
N ALA A 140 1.05 -21.57 -5.28
CA ALA A 140 -0.19 -21.26 -4.61
C ALA A 140 -1.29 -22.22 -5.08
N GLN A 141 -1.97 -22.86 -4.12
CA GLN A 141 -3.19 -23.62 -4.38
C GLN A 141 -4.39 -22.69 -4.31
N GLU A 142 -5.18 -22.70 -5.38
CA GLU A 142 -6.37 -21.88 -5.55
C GLU A 142 -7.60 -22.61 -5.00
N SER A 143 -8.42 -21.89 -4.24
CA SER A 143 -9.74 -22.39 -3.82
C SER A 143 -10.76 -21.25 -3.88
N THR A 144 -11.88 -21.49 -4.55
CA THR A 144 -13.00 -20.55 -4.63
C THR A 144 -14.06 -20.94 -3.61
N ASP A 145 -14.24 -20.12 -2.57
CA ASP A 145 -15.35 -20.28 -1.62
C ASP A 145 -16.64 -19.76 -2.27
N HIS A 146 -17.41 -20.61 -2.94
CA HIS A 146 -18.71 -20.26 -3.52
C HIS A 146 -19.79 -20.09 -2.43
N TYR A 147 -19.74 -19.00 -1.68
CA TYR A 147 -20.84 -18.59 -0.80
C TYR A 147 -21.35 -17.18 -1.17
N SER A 148 -22.56 -17.18 -1.73
CA SER A 148 -23.49 -16.04 -1.90
C SER A 148 -23.19 -14.97 -2.97
N LYS A 149 -24.24 -14.60 -3.69
CA LYS A 149 -24.28 -13.91 -5.00
C LYS A 149 -24.10 -12.38 -4.96
N GLU A 150 -23.57 -11.76 -3.89
CA GLU A 150 -23.67 -10.29 -3.75
C GLU A 150 -22.41 -9.53 -3.28
N LEU A 151 -21.25 -10.18 -3.14
CA LEU A 151 -19.96 -9.47 -3.11
C LEU A 151 -19.06 -10.06 -4.19
N ASP A 152 -18.35 -9.19 -4.92
CA ASP A 152 -17.24 -9.57 -5.80
C ASP A 152 -16.48 -10.77 -5.21
N GLU A 153 -16.40 -11.86 -5.97
CA GLU A 153 -16.02 -13.20 -5.53
C GLU A 153 -14.80 -13.17 -4.60
N LEU A 154 -15.03 -13.44 -3.32
CA LEU A 154 -13.99 -13.62 -2.30
C LEU A 154 -13.04 -14.74 -2.74
N GLN A 155 -11.79 -14.38 -2.99
CA GLN A 155 -10.74 -15.31 -3.43
C GLN A 155 -9.93 -15.76 -2.22
N CYS A 156 -9.56 -17.03 -2.20
CA CYS A 156 -8.71 -17.63 -1.17
C CYS A 156 -7.49 -18.27 -1.83
N ILE A 157 -6.30 -17.77 -1.47
CA ILE A 157 -5.01 -18.30 -1.91
C ILE A 157 -4.36 -19.02 -0.73
N GLN A 158 -3.94 -20.26 -0.94
CA GLN A 158 -3.10 -20.98 0.03
C GLN A 158 -1.71 -21.17 -0.53
N PHE A 159 -0.69 -20.81 0.25
CA PHE A 159 0.70 -21.04 -0.14
C PHE A 159 1.51 -21.51 1.07
N SER A 160 2.60 -22.20 0.79
CA SER A 160 3.55 -22.63 1.82
C SER A 160 4.88 -21.91 1.62
N CYS A 161 5.54 -21.53 2.72
CA CYS A 161 6.91 -21.01 2.65
C CYS A 161 7.75 -21.54 3.81
N SER A 162 9.07 -21.62 3.57
CA SER A 162 10.03 -21.99 4.62
C SER A 162 10.40 -20.74 5.41
N VAL A 163 10.00 -20.70 6.68
CA VAL A 163 10.29 -19.57 7.56
C VAL A 163 11.65 -19.79 8.22
N PRO A 164 12.63 -18.88 8.06
CA PRO A 164 13.94 -19.00 8.69
C PRO A 164 13.84 -19.04 10.22
N VAL A 165 14.89 -19.52 10.86
CA VAL A 165 14.95 -19.64 12.33
C VAL A 165 15.28 -18.29 12.96
N THR A 166 14.40 -17.31 12.73
CA THR A 166 14.48 -15.96 13.29
C THR A 166 13.12 -15.58 13.87
N ASN A 167 13.13 -14.80 14.94
CA ASN A 167 11.91 -14.24 15.53
C ASN A 167 11.72 -12.85 14.94
N GLY A 168 10.58 -12.61 14.31
CA GLY A 168 10.32 -11.32 13.68
C GLY A 168 8.87 -11.17 13.24
N ARG A 169 8.57 -9.99 12.69
CA ARG A 169 7.31 -9.73 12.01
C ARG A 169 7.52 -9.94 10.51
N GLY A 170 6.61 -10.70 9.91
CA GLY A 170 6.54 -10.86 8.47
C GLY A 170 5.41 -10.04 7.86
N PHE A 171 5.52 -9.79 6.57
CA PHE A 171 4.53 -9.08 5.76
C PHE A 171 4.06 -9.97 4.63
N ILE A 172 2.78 -9.83 4.27
CA ILE A 172 2.19 -10.43 3.08
C ILE A 172 1.52 -9.30 2.30
N GLU A 173 1.90 -9.17 1.03
CA GLU A 173 1.44 -8.13 0.10
C GLU A 173 0.99 -8.74 -1.24
#